data_AF-A0A534WFX2-F1
#
_entry.id   AF-A0A534WFX2-F1
#
_cell.length_a   1.000
_cell.length_b   1.000
_cell.length_c   1.000
_cell.angle_alpha   90.00
_cell.angle_beta   90.00
_cell.angle_gamma   90.00
#
_symmetry.space_group_name_H-M   'P 1'
#
loop_
_entity.id
_entity.type
_entity.pdbx_description
1 polymer ?
#
loop_
_entity_poly.entity_id
_entity_poly.type
_entity_poly.pdbx_seq_one_letter_code
_entity_poly.pdbx_strand_id
1 'polypeptide(L)'
;MKLPGAWLVLMLACASAPTRDPGACATPADRAEILQVQVGWNRMDAPGQPPVIDVQRPSRDVRQAESLANDLLAQCRKGASMESLQDRYSEVPAGSVVVGRQAKVPFKAVALCLRKTECALVRSSVAFHVLKRIG
;
A
#
# COMPACT_ATOMS: atom_id res chain seq x y z
N MET A 1 -50.08 -37.02 13.91
CA MET A 1 -50.17 -35.64 13.39
C MET A 1 -49.25 -34.73 14.21
N LYS A 2 -48.53 -33.82 13.53
CA LYS A 2 -47.79 -32.63 14.02
C LYS A 2 -46.42 -32.80 14.67
N LEU A 3 -45.38 -32.59 13.85
CA LEU A 3 -44.13 -31.91 14.20
C LEU A 3 -44.33 -30.39 14.05
N PRO A 4 -43.68 -29.57 14.89
CA PRO A 4 -42.93 -28.42 14.37
C PRO A 4 -41.54 -28.37 15.03
N GLY A 5 -40.43 -28.23 14.31
CA GLY A 5 -40.17 -27.21 13.29
C GLY A 5 -39.08 -26.29 13.85
N ALA A 6 -37.86 -26.82 14.03
CA ALA A 6 -36.72 -26.05 14.51
C ALA A 6 -36.10 -25.27 13.35
N TRP A 7 -36.28 -23.95 13.35
CA TRP A 7 -35.61 -23.03 12.45
C TRP A 7 -34.14 -22.90 12.82
N LEU A 8 -33.25 -23.40 11.96
CA LEU A 8 -31.82 -23.11 12.03
C LEU A 8 -31.56 -21.76 11.37
N VAL A 9 -31.24 -20.74 12.17
CA VAL A 9 -30.71 -19.46 11.67
C VAL A 9 -29.24 -19.66 11.35
N LEU A 10 -28.90 -19.66 10.06
CA LEU A 10 -27.51 -19.72 9.58
C LEU A 10 -26.93 -18.30 9.62
N MET A 11 -26.22 -17.96 10.69
CA MET A 11 -25.42 -16.72 10.75
C MET A 11 -24.18 -16.89 9.86
N LEU A 12 -24.16 -16.28 8.67
CA LEU A 12 -22.94 -16.11 7.90
C LEU A 12 -22.01 -15.14 8.64
N ALA A 13 -21.03 -15.66 9.36
CA ALA A 13 -19.90 -14.89 9.83
C ALA A 13 -19.06 -14.45 8.61
N CYS A 14 -19.12 -13.17 8.26
CA CYS A 14 -18.13 -12.55 7.38
C CYS A 14 -16.79 -12.60 8.13
N ALA A 15 -15.94 -13.58 7.80
CA ALA A 15 -14.60 -13.64 8.33
C ALA A 15 -13.79 -12.48 7.76
N SER A 16 -13.73 -11.36 8.48
CA SER A 16 -12.76 -10.30 8.25
C SER A 16 -11.38 -10.94 8.42
N ALA A 17 -10.70 -11.24 7.31
CA ALA A 17 -9.35 -11.78 7.35
C ALA A 17 -8.47 -10.84 8.20
N PRO A 18 -7.68 -11.36 9.16
CA PRO A 18 -6.81 -10.53 9.98
C PRO A 18 -5.91 -9.71 9.06
N THR A 19 -5.79 -8.41 9.34
CA THR A 19 -4.88 -7.51 8.65
C THR A 19 -3.45 -7.99 8.88
N ARG A 20 -2.94 -8.78 7.93
CA ARG A 20 -1.55 -9.24 7.88
C ARG A 20 -0.64 -8.02 7.80
N ASP A 21 0.42 -7.99 8.61
CA ASP A 21 1.55 -7.08 8.37
C ASP A 21 2.25 -7.54 7.08
N PRO A 22 2.14 -6.77 5.99
CA PRO A 22 2.64 -7.20 4.69
C PRO A 22 4.17 -7.21 4.65
N GLY A 23 4.88 -6.70 5.67
CA GLY A 23 6.35 -6.74 5.76
C GLY A 23 6.94 -7.95 6.48
N ALA A 24 6.12 -8.75 7.18
CA ALA A 24 6.58 -9.78 8.12
C ALA A 24 6.13 -11.19 7.69
N CYS A 25 6.48 -11.62 6.48
CA CYS A 25 6.14 -12.96 5.99
C CYS A 25 7.22 -14.00 6.30
N ALA A 26 6.80 -15.22 6.64
CA ALA A 26 7.71 -16.34 6.93
C ALA A 26 8.54 -16.79 5.71
N THR A 27 8.00 -16.60 4.49
CA THR A 27 8.67 -17.00 3.24
C THR A 27 8.51 -15.89 2.20
N PRO A 28 9.44 -14.92 2.16
CA PRO A 28 9.47 -13.89 1.12
C PRO A 28 9.76 -14.49 -0.25
N ALA A 29 9.19 -13.92 -1.30
CA ALA A 29 9.55 -14.27 -2.67
C ALA A 29 10.96 -13.77 -3.01
N ASP A 30 11.64 -14.42 -3.96
CA ASP A 30 12.92 -13.93 -4.48
C ASP A 30 12.76 -12.70 -5.41
N ARG A 31 11.59 -12.61 -6.04
CA ARG A 31 11.21 -11.57 -7.00
C ARG A 31 9.70 -11.27 -6.87
N ALA A 32 9.36 -10.00 -6.96
CA ALA A 32 7.99 -9.53 -7.10
C ALA A 32 7.91 -8.42 -8.15
N GLU A 33 6.89 -8.45 -8.99
CA GLU A 33 6.55 -7.33 -9.86
C GLU A 33 5.40 -6.55 -9.24
N ILE A 34 5.60 -5.24 -9.08
CA ILE A 34 4.65 -4.37 -8.39
C ILE A 34 4.31 -3.14 -9.24
N LEU A 35 3.15 -2.56 -8.97
CA LEU A 35 2.84 -1.17 -9.27
C LEU A 35 2.99 -0.35 -7.99
N GLN A 36 3.47 0.88 -8.10
CA GLN A 36 3.67 1.78 -6.95
C GLN A 36 3.08 3.16 -7.21
N VAL A 37 2.48 3.75 -6.18
CA VAL A 37 2.18 5.20 -6.13
C VAL A 37 2.99 5.79 -4.99
N GLN A 38 3.87 6.73 -5.32
CA GLN A 38 4.67 7.47 -4.33
C GLN A 38 3.99 8.80 -4.00
N VAL A 39 3.80 9.04 -2.70
CA VAL A 39 3.21 10.26 -2.14
C VAL A 39 4.21 10.87 -1.15
N GLY A 40 4.99 11.84 -1.60
CA GLY A 40 6.00 12.56 -0.82
C GLY A 40 5.44 13.69 0.02
N TRP A 41 6.27 14.28 0.87
CA TRP A 41 5.99 15.52 1.58
C TRP A 41 7.26 16.37 1.71
N ASN A 42 7.09 17.66 1.96
CA ASN A 42 8.23 18.53 2.29
C ASN A 42 8.66 18.22 3.72
N ARG A 43 9.91 17.80 3.91
CA ARG A 43 10.45 17.56 5.25
C ARG A 43 10.84 18.91 5.84
N MET A 44 9.95 19.51 6.63
CA MET A 44 10.17 20.81 7.26
C MET A 44 10.46 20.72 8.76
N ASP A 45 10.26 19.54 9.36
CA ASP A 45 10.15 19.33 10.80
C ASP A 45 11.16 18.32 11.38
N ALA A 46 12.16 17.89 10.60
CA ALA A 46 13.19 16.98 11.08
C ALA A 46 14.26 17.71 11.92
N PRO A 47 14.39 17.40 13.23
CA PRO A 47 15.37 18.06 14.09
C PRO A 47 16.80 17.86 13.56
N GLY A 48 17.56 18.95 13.44
CA GLY A 48 18.95 18.91 13.01
C GLY A 48 19.19 18.64 11.52
N GLN A 49 18.15 18.68 10.69
CA GLN A 49 18.27 18.55 9.23
C GLN A 49 17.72 19.81 8.54
N PRO A 50 18.39 20.30 7.47
CA PRO A 50 17.83 21.39 6.69
C PRO A 50 16.51 20.94 6.04
N PRO A 51 15.55 21.86 5.84
CA PRO A 51 14.30 21.54 5.19
C PRO A 51 14.57 21.04 3.76
N VAL A 52 13.91 19.95 3.39
CA VAL A 52 13.93 19.45 2.01
C VAL A 52 12.63 19.92 1.36
N ILE A 53 12.77 20.88 0.44
CA ILE A 53 11.67 21.49 -0.32
C ILE A 53 11.81 21.06 -1.77
N ASP A 54 10.78 20.40 -2.31
CA ASP A 54 10.69 20.13 -3.74
C ASP A 54 9.72 21.13 -4.39
N VAL A 55 10.29 22.09 -5.13
CA VAL A 55 9.53 23.16 -5.80
C VAL A 55 8.65 22.67 -6.95
N GLN A 56 8.86 21.44 -7.42
CA GLN A 56 8.07 20.86 -8.50
C GLN A 56 6.81 20.14 -7.98
N ARG A 57 6.58 20.12 -6.66
CA ARG A 57 5.54 19.32 -6.03
C ARG A 57 4.56 20.16 -5.22
N PRO A 58 3.30 19.72 -5.10
CA PRO A 58 2.35 20.33 -4.17
C PRO A 58 2.94 20.31 -2.76
N SER A 59 3.03 21.49 -2.14
CA SER A 59 3.46 21.58 -0.74
C SER A 59 2.45 20.84 0.12
N ARG A 60 2.92 19.82 0.82
CA ARG A 60 2.14 19.04 1.77
C ARG A 60 2.98 18.70 2.97
N ASP A 61 2.34 18.68 4.14
CA ASP A 61 2.94 18.13 5.35
C ASP A 61 2.80 16.59 5.36
N VAL A 62 3.46 15.97 6.35
CA VAL A 62 3.44 14.51 6.50
C VAL A 62 2.04 13.95 6.73
N ARG A 63 1.14 14.68 7.40
CA ARG A 63 -0.22 14.22 7.72
C ARG A 63 -1.11 14.24 6.48
N GLN A 64 -0.98 15.27 5.65
CA GLN A 64 -1.67 15.37 4.37
C GLN A 64 -1.21 14.26 3.41
N ALA A 65 0.10 13.99 3.36
CA ALA A 65 0.64 12.88 2.58
C ALA A 65 0.13 11.51 3.09
N GLU A 66 0.08 11.32 4.41
CA GLU A 66 -0.44 10.10 5.02
C GLU A 66 -1.93 9.90 4.72
N SER A 67 -2.75 10.94 4.83
CA SER A 67 -4.18 10.87 4.52
C SER A 67 -4.40 10.46 3.06
N LEU A 68 -3.72 11.13 2.13
CA LEU A 68 -3.81 10.78 0.71
C LEU A 68 -3.35 9.34 0.45
N ALA A 69 -2.25 8.91 1.07
CA ALA A 69 -1.75 7.55 0.88
C ALA A 69 -2.73 6.48 1.42
N ASN A 70 -3.41 6.75 2.54
CA ASN A 70 -4.44 5.87 3.08
C ASN A 70 -5.69 5.80 2.17
N ASP A 71 -6.12 6.93 1.60
CA ASP A 71 -7.23 6.97 0.64
C ASP A 71 -6.90 6.17 -0.62
N LEU A 72 -5.68 6.31 -1.14
CA LEU A 72 -5.20 5.55 -2.30
C LEU A 72 -5.08 4.05 -2.00
N LEU A 73 -4.61 3.67 -0.82
CA LEU A 73 -4.61 2.28 -0.36
C LEU A 73 -6.03 1.71 -0.32
N ALA A 74 -6.99 2.47 0.22
CA ALA A 74 -8.39 2.06 0.27
C ALA A 74 -8.97 1.87 -1.15
N GLN A 75 -8.66 2.77 -2.09
CA GLN A 75 -9.06 2.63 -3.49
C GLN A 75 -8.43 1.39 -4.15
N CYS A 76 -7.14 1.14 -3.93
CA CYS A 76 -6.45 -0.06 -4.43
C CYS A 76 -7.13 -1.34 -3.93
N ARG A 77 -7.44 -1.39 -2.61
CA ARG A 77 -8.14 -2.53 -1.99
C ARG A 77 -9.56 -2.71 -2.50
N LYS A 78 -10.23 -1.63 -2.92
CA LYS A 78 -11.55 -1.66 -3.57
C LYS A 78 -11.47 -2.03 -5.06
N GLY A 79 -10.27 -2.25 -5.61
CA GLY A 79 -10.08 -2.70 -6.99
C GLY A 79 -9.85 -1.58 -8.00
N ALA A 80 -9.55 -0.36 -7.57
CA ALA A 80 -9.16 0.70 -8.50
C ALA A 80 -7.91 0.29 -9.34
N SER A 81 -7.86 0.78 -10.58
CA SER A 81 -6.67 0.62 -11.45
C SER A 81 -5.49 1.37 -10.84
N MET A 82 -4.38 0.67 -10.61
CA MET A 82 -3.17 1.28 -10.06
C MET A 82 -2.50 2.18 -11.10
N GLU A 83 -2.60 1.86 -12.38
CA GLU A 83 -2.12 2.67 -13.49
C GLU A 83 -2.82 4.05 -13.47
N SER A 84 -4.15 4.06 -13.33
CA SER A 84 -4.93 5.28 -13.18
C SER A 84 -4.58 6.11 -11.93
N LEU A 85 -4.16 5.44 -10.84
CA LEU A 85 -3.70 6.13 -9.63
C LEU A 85 -2.27 6.65 -9.79
N GLN A 86 -1.42 5.93 -10.54
CA GLN A 86 -0.07 6.36 -10.87
C GLN A 86 -0.10 7.67 -11.66
N ASP A 87 -0.85 7.70 -12.75
CA ASP A 87 -0.92 8.86 -13.64
C ASP A 87 -1.41 10.13 -12.94
N ARG A 88 -2.28 9.98 -11.94
CA ARG A 88 -2.88 11.11 -11.22
C ARG A 88 -2.11 11.58 -10.00
N TYR A 89 -1.48 10.65 -9.27
CA TYR A 89 -0.99 10.94 -7.92
C TYR A 89 0.47 10.56 -7.68
N SER A 90 1.06 9.70 -8.51
CA SER A 90 2.42 9.21 -8.28
C SER A 90 3.45 10.28 -8.62
N GLU A 91 4.40 10.46 -7.71
CA GLU A 91 5.56 11.33 -7.92
C GLU A 91 6.76 10.61 -8.55
N VAL A 92 6.59 9.34 -8.91
CA VAL A 92 7.55 8.54 -9.68
C VAL A 92 6.89 8.08 -10.98
N PRO A 93 7.66 7.84 -12.05
CA PRO A 93 7.13 7.41 -13.33
C PRO A 93 6.16 6.22 -13.21
N ALA A 94 5.09 6.26 -13.99
CA ALA A 94 4.12 5.18 -14.08
C ALA A 94 4.75 3.90 -14.67
N GLY A 95 4.13 2.76 -14.38
CA GLY A 95 4.60 1.45 -14.82
C GLY A 95 4.97 0.51 -13.67
N SER A 96 5.27 -0.73 -14.03
CA SER A 96 5.67 -1.76 -13.07
C SER A 96 7.15 -1.72 -12.75
N VAL A 97 7.49 -2.16 -11.54
CA VAL A 97 8.85 -2.29 -11.07
C VAL A 97 9.06 -3.70 -10.55
N VAL A 98 10.20 -4.28 -10.92
CA VAL A 98 10.64 -5.59 -10.45
C VAL A 98 11.51 -5.40 -9.22
N VAL A 99 11.06 -5.94 -8.09
CA VAL A 99 11.79 -5.94 -6.82
C VAL A 99 12.37 -7.33 -6.58
N GLY A 100 13.70 -7.42 -6.52
CA GLY A 100 14.42 -8.62 -6.12
C GLY A 100 15.07 -8.49 -4.74
N ARG A 101 15.67 -9.59 -4.25
CA ARG A 101 16.34 -9.63 -2.92
C ARG A 101 17.39 -8.54 -2.70
N GLN A 102 18.07 -8.13 -3.76
CA GLN A 102 19.15 -7.14 -3.74
C GLN A 102 18.66 -5.69 -3.95
N ALA A 103 17.36 -5.48 -4.18
CA ALA A 103 16.82 -4.15 -4.42
C ALA A 103 17.08 -3.22 -3.22
N LYS A 104 17.51 -1.99 -3.51
CA LYS A 104 17.78 -0.94 -2.50
C LYS A 104 16.62 0.06 -2.47
N VAL A 105 15.41 -0.45 -2.26
CA VAL A 105 14.17 0.34 -2.18
C VAL A 105 13.56 0.22 -0.77
N PRO A 106 12.94 1.29 -0.24
CA PRO A 106 12.45 1.31 1.15
C PRO A 106 11.33 0.28 1.41
N PHE A 107 10.64 -0.14 0.36
CA PHE A 107 9.52 -1.07 0.43
C PHE A 107 9.89 -2.52 0.10
N LYS A 108 11.18 -2.87 -0.01
CA LYS A 108 11.61 -4.23 -0.43
C LYS A 108 10.92 -5.34 0.35
N ALA A 109 10.97 -5.29 1.69
CA ALA A 109 10.44 -6.35 2.54
C ALA A 109 8.94 -6.58 2.26
N VAL A 110 8.17 -5.50 2.19
CA VAL A 110 6.74 -5.54 1.88
C VAL A 110 6.50 -6.08 0.47
N ALA A 111 7.18 -5.56 -0.55
CA ALA A 111 7.00 -6.01 -1.93
C ALA A 111 7.24 -7.52 -2.11
N LEU A 112 8.27 -8.07 -1.47
CA LEU A 112 8.58 -9.51 -1.53
C LEU A 112 7.60 -10.39 -0.73
N CYS A 113 6.89 -9.80 0.23
CA CYS A 113 5.95 -10.50 1.11
C CYS A 113 4.47 -10.37 0.71
N LEU A 114 4.16 -9.46 -0.21
CA LEU A 114 2.83 -9.31 -0.80
C LEU A 114 2.40 -10.56 -1.56
N ARG A 115 1.14 -10.93 -1.43
CA ARG A 115 0.46 -11.90 -2.31
C ARG A 115 0.06 -11.23 -3.60
N LYS A 116 -0.18 -12.01 -4.66
CA LYS A 116 -0.66 -11.47 -5.94
C LYS A 116 -1.95 -10.67 -5.71
N THR A 117 -2.06 -9.52 -6.35
CA THR A 117 -3.14 -8.51 -6.23
C THR A 117 -3.28 -7.81 -4.87
N GLU A 118 -2.47 -8.16 -3.87
CA GLU A 118 -2.53 -7.53 -2.55
C GLU A 118 -1.99 -6.10 -2.61
N CYS A 119 -2.66 -5.20 -1.88
CA CYS A 119 -2.24 -3.81 -1.73
C CYS A 119 -1.72 -3.52 -0.32
N ALA A 120 -0.59 -2.82 -0.22
CA ALA A 120 0.01 -2.39 1.04
C ALA A 120 0.48 -0.94 0.98
N LEU A 121 0.66 -0.34 2.16
CA LEU A 121 1.21 0.99 2.35
C LEU A 121 2.52 0.89 3.13
N VAL A 122 3.55 1.58 2.67
CA VAL A 122 4.86 1.64 3.33
C VAL A 122 5.25 3.10 3.53
N ARG A 123 5.67 3.44 4.74
CA ARG A 123 6.27 4.76 5.03
C ARG A 123 7.78 4.69 4.91
N SER A 124 8.36 5.65 4.20
CA SER A 124 9.80 5.92 4.16
C SER A 124 10.10 7.26 4.85
N SER A 125 11.32 7.77 4.73
CA SER A 125 11.73 9.00 5.40
C SER A 125 11.20 10.29 4.75
N VAL A 126 10.73 10.24 3.50
CA VAL A 126 10.19 11.40 2.74
C VAL A 126 8.92 11.09 1.96
N ALA A 127 8.46 9.84 1.96
CA ALA A 127 7.30 9.45 1.16
C ALA A 127 6.56 8.24 1.71
N PHE A 128 5.28 8.17 1.39
CA PHE A 128 4.45 6.99 1.49
C PHE A 128 4.40 6.27 0.13
N HIS A 129 4.40 4.95 0.17
CA HIS A 129 4.42 4.09 -1.02
C HIS A 129 3.21 3.15 -0.95
N VAL A 130 2.24 3.35 -1.83
CA VAL A 130 1.12 2.41 -2.02
C VAL A 130 1.53 1.41 -3.09
N LEU A 131 1.56 0.13 -2.74
CA LEU A 131 2.06 -0.94 -3.59
C LEU A 131 0.93 -1.89 -3.94
N LYS A 132 0.95 -2.45 -5.15
CA LYS A 132 0.13 -3.60 -5.54
C LYS A 132 1.01 -4.63 -6.23
N ARG A 133 0.96 -5.88 -5.78
CA ARG A 133 1.67 -6.96 -6.48
C ARG A 133 0.90 -7.43 -7.70
N ILE A 134 1.56 -7.48 -8.84
CA ILE A 134 0.99 -7.94 -10.11
C ILE A 134 1.67 -9.22 -10.63
N GLY A 135 2.91 -9.51 -10.21
CA GLY A 135 3.69 -10.70 -10.57
C GLY A 135 4.60 -11.20 -9.45
#